data_AF-A0A182VN38-F1
#
_entry.id   AF-A0A182VN38-F1
#
_cell.length_a   1.000
_cell.length_b   1.000
_cell.length_c   1.000
_cell.angle_alpha   90.00
_cell.angle_beta   90.00
_cell.angle_gamma   90.00
#
_symmetry.space_group_name_H-M   'P 1'
#
loop_
_entity.id
_entity.type
_entity.pdbx_description
1 polymer ?
#
loop_
_entity_poly.entity_id
_entity_poly.type
_entity_poly.pdbx_seq_one_letter_code
_entity_poly.pdbx_strand_id
1 'polypeptide(L)'
;MAEENKNGAAPATEVEPQDAPEELKAASEEAAPPSDVESEPEQEPQISTFERLKLFLAETNKFLLMYDDLVENKDKHKSVFLCAVNELRERLVTLLQRYILHTMVKEDFLYKHIVCCGGEDAEAINTEEFEEHYQEVHSESDKAISLPELDEIRAYSAEVKTYIELGKAMNNDLIFSLKRLLRKSNSVLAGHLG
;
A
#
# COMPACT_ATOMS: atom_id res chain seq x y z
N MET A 1 -51.74 -1.46 42.74
CA MET A 1 -50.93 -2.57 43.31
C MET A 1 -49.52 -2.28 42.83
N ALA A 2 -48.61 -1.81 43.69
CA ALA A 2 -47.91 -2.58 44.74
C ALA A 2 -47.07 -3.70 44.10
N GLU A 3 -45.75 -3.83 44.31
CA GLU A 3 -44.81 -3.06 45.15
C GLU A 3 -43.39 -3.16 44.55
N GLU A 4 -42.43 -2.41 45.10
CA GLU A 4 -41.00 -2.51 44.74
C GLU A 4 -40.30 -3.74 45.37
N ASN A 5 -39.01 -3.89 45.00
CA ASN A 5 -37.88 -4.25 45.88
C ASN A 5 -37.29 -5.69 45.92
N LYS A 6 -36.09 -5.77 45.33
CA LYS A 6 -34.77 -6.05 45.98
C LYS A 6 -34.23 -7.47 46.20
N ASN A 7 -32.89 -7.49 46.10
CA ASN A 7 -31.90 -8.47 46.58
C ASN A 7 -31.86 -9.83 45.85
N GLY A 8 -30.71 -10.51 45.76
CA GLY A 8 -29.37 -10.18 46.28
C GLY A 8 -28.30 -11.11 45.71
N ALA A 9 -27.02 -10.83 45.98
CA ALA A 9 -25.89 -11.46 45.30
C ALA A 9 -25.18 -12.59 46.09
N ALA A 10 -24.77 -13.62 45.35
CA ALA A 10 -23.54 -14.42 45.55
C ALA A 10 -23.38 -15.21 46.89
N PRO A 11 -22.21 -15.83 47.20
CA PRO A 11 -22.10 -17.30 47.16
C PRO A 11 -21.64 -17.95 48.49
N ALA A 12 -21.49 -19.28 48.52
CA ALA A 12 -20.93 -20.06 49.64
C ALA A 12 -20.07 -21.23 49.08
N THR A 13 -18.73 -21.18 49.22
CA THR A 13 -17.86 -21.80 50.27
C THR A 13 -17.86 -23.34 50.27
N GLU A 14 -16.73 -23.98 49.88
CA GLU A 14 -15.61 -24.51 50.75
C GLU A 14 -15.92 -25.96 51.26
N VAL A 15 -15.02 -26.93 51.45
CA VAL A 15 -13.61 -26.97 51.91
C VAL A 15 -12.86 -28.19 51.29
N GLU A 16 -11.52 -28.19 51.33
CA GLU A 16 -10.55 -29.30 51.13
C GLU A 16 -10.60 -30.36 52.30
N PRO A 17 -9.57 -31.18 52.70
CA PRO A 17 -8.21 -31.50 52.17
C PRO A 17 -7.77 -33.00 52.27
N GLN A 18 -6.45 -33.25 52.09
CA GLN A 18 -5.56 -34.37 52.54
C GLN A 18 -4.82 -35.09 51.39
N ASP A 19 -3.56 -35.56 51.51
CA ASP A 19 -2.39 -35.15 52.29
C ASP A 19 -1.12 -35.83 51.67
N ALA A 20 0.10 -35.51 52.12
CA ALA A 20 1.42 -36.02 51.68
C ALA A 20 1.75 -37.44 52.26
N PRO A 21 2.95 -38.10 52.10
CA PRO A 21 4.31 -37.66 51.68
C PRO A 21 4.93 -38.55 50.53
N GLU A 22 6.24 -38.78 50.29
CA GLU A 22 7.53 -38.63 51.02
C GLU A 22 8.76 -38.51 50.06
N GLU A 23 10.00 -38.71 50.55
CA GLU A 23 11.30 -38.45 49.88
C GLU A 23 11.88 -39.60 49.02
N LEU A 24 12.85 -39.27 48.13
CA LEU A 24 14.22 -39.85 48.17
C LEU A 24 15.25 -39.11 47.28
N LYS A 25 16.50 -39.03 47.76
CA LYS A 25 17.68 -38.39 47.11
C LYS A 25 18.47 -39.35 46.21
N ALA A 26 19.08 -38.83 45.15
CA ALA A 26 20.42 -39.22 44.67
C ALA A 26 20.99 -38.14 43.71
N ALA A 27 22.31 -38.10 43.55
CA ALA A 27 23.02 -37.19 42.64
C ALA A 27 23.89 -37.98 41.65
N SER A 28 24.01 -37.53 40.40
CA SER A 28 25.27 -37.55 39.63
C SER A 28 25.17 -36.76 38.31
N GLU A 29 26.31 -36.15 37.99
CA GLU A 29 26.90 -35.71 36.71
C GLU A 29 26.16 -35.72 35.36
N GLU A 30 26.48 -34.65 34.61
CA GLU A 30 26.75 -34.59 33.16
C GLU A 30 25.86 -35.35 32.16
N ALA A 31 24.92 -34.60 31.57
CA ALA A 31 24.88 -34.43 30.12
C ALA A 31 24.17 -33.11 29.77
N ALA A 32 24.91 -32.13 29.25
CA ALA A 32 24.27 -30.98 28.61
C ALA A 32 23.72 -31.45 27.25
N PRO A 33 22.39 -31.34 26.98
CA PRO A 33 21.90 -31.49 25.62
C PRO A 33 22.48 -30.35 24.76
N PRO A 34 22.70 -30.57 23.45
CA PRO A 34 23.11 -29.49 22.58
C PRO A 34 22.05 -28.39 22.62
N SER A 35 22.51 -27.15 22.75
CA SER A 35 21.67 -25.97 22.63
C SER A 35 21.23 -25.84 21.17
N ASP A 36 20.12 -26.47 20.82
CA ASP A 36 19.30 -26.05 19.68
C ASP A 36 18.84 -24.62 19.96
N VAL A 37 19.65 -23.65 19.51
CA VAL A 37 19.23 -22.27 19.35
C VAL A 37 18.31 -22.26 18.14
N GLU A 38 17.09 -22.76 18.33
CA GLU A 38 15.98 -22.51 17.43
C GLU A 38 15.88 -20.99 17.36
N SER A 39 16.35 -20.45 16.23
CA SER A 39 16.50 -19.01 16.06
C SER A 39 15.09 -18.45 15.90
N GLU A 40 14.53 -18.02 17.03
CA GLU A 40 13.24 -17.33 17.08
C GLU A 40 13.28 -16.24 16.01
N PRO A 41 12.41 -16.30 14.98
CA PRO A 41 12.53 -15.39 13.85
C PRO A 41 12.33 -13.98 14.38
N GLU A 42 13.34 -13.11 14.17
CA GLU A 42 13.27 -11.70 14.54
C GLU A 42 11.96 -11.14 14.01
N GLN A 43 11.02 -10.90 14.94
CA GLN A 43 9.74 -10.30 14.58
C GLN A 43 10.03 -8.84 14.24
N GLU A 44 10.27 -8.57 12.95
CA GLU A 44 10.22 -7.22 12.41
C GLU A 44 9.01 -6.51 13.03
N PRO A 45 9.19 -5.33 13.65
CA PRO A 45 8.18 -4.73 14.48
C PRO A 45 6.89 -4.56 13.67
N GLN A 46 5.87 -5.38 14.01
CA GLN A 46 4.66 -5.48 13.20
C GLN A 46 3.82 -4.22 13.36
N ILE A 47 4.14 -3.21 12.54
CA ILE A 47 3.42 -1.93 12.45
C ILE A 47 1.93 -2.23 12.33
N SER A 48 1.15 -1.72 13.29
CA SER A 48 -0.27 -2.03 13.37
C SER A 48 -1.01 -1.58 12.11
N THR A 49 -2.12 -2.25 11.77
CA THR A 49 -2.95 -1.90 10.59
C THR A 49 -3.33 -0.41 10.56
N PHE A 50 -3.63 0.18 11.73
CA PHE A 50 -4.01 1.59 11.85
C PHE A 50 -2.81 2.53 11.69
N GLU A 51 -1.65 2.16 12.23
CA GLU A 51 -0.42 2.93 12.09
C GLU A 51 0.09 2.92 10.65
N ARG A 52 0.05 1.76 9.97
CA ARG A 52 0.36 1.64 8.54
C ARG A 52 -0.56 2.52 7.70
N LEU A 53 -1.87 2.53 7.99
CA LEU A 53 -2.83 3.45 7.36
C LEU A 53 -2.47 4.92 7.59
N LYS A 54 -2.11 5.29 8.83
CA LYS A 54 -1.75 6.66 9.19
C LYS A 54 -0.47 7.13 8.47
N LEU A 55 0.57 6.28 8.43
CA LEU A 55 1.84 6.57 7.74
C LEU A 55 1.61 6.73 6.24
N PHE A 56 0.92 5.77 5.62
CA PHE A 56 0.66 5.83 4.19
C PHE A 56 -0.23 7.02 3.79
N LEU A 57 -1.26 7.35 4.58
CA LEU A 57 -2.07 8.56 4.36
C LEU A 57 -1.25 9.85 4.47
N ALA A 58 -0.31 9.92 5.42
CA ALA A 58 0.59 11.06 5.53
C ALA A 58 1.49 11.19 4.28
N GLU A 59 2.07 10.08 3.82
CA GLU A 59 2.91 10.05 2.63
C GLU A 59 2.12 10.35 1.34
N THR A 60 0.91 9.80 1.18
CA THR A 60 -0.02 10.14 0.09
C THR A 60 -0.31 11.64 0.05
N ASN A 61 -0.54 12.27 1.20
CA ASN A 61 -0.82 13.70 1.27
C ASN A 61 0.42 14.56 0.98
N LYS A 62 1.61 14.15 1.46
CA LYS A 62 2.90 14.78 1.10
C LYS A 62 3.13 14.71 -0.41
N PHE A 63 3.02 13.53 -1.00
CA PHE A 63 3.20 13.32 -2.44
C PHE A 63 2.18 14.12 -3.27
N LEU A 64 0.92 14.19 -2.85
CA LEU A 64 -0.12 14.99 -3.51
C LEU A 64 0.17 16.50 -3.60
N LEU A 65 0.92 17.04 -2.65
CA LEU A 65 1.32 18.46 -2.61
C LEU A 65 2.43 18.75 -3.62
N MET A 66 3.43 17.87 -3.73
CA MET A 66 4.56 18.03 -4.66
C MET A 66 4.29 17.50 -6.07
N TYR A 67 3.23 16.70 -6.28
CA TYR A 67 2.95 16.04 -7.57
C TYR A 67 2.91 16.99 -8.77
N ASP A 68 2.32 18.19 -8.61
CA ASP A 68 2.17 19.12 -9.73
C ASP A 68 3.53 19.69 -10.15
N ASP A 69 4.42 19.97 -9.18
CA ASP A 69 5.80 20.41 -9.41
C ASP A 69 6.63 19.30 -10.08
N LEU A 70 6.48 18.04 -9.61
CA LEU A 70 7.18 16.88 -10.17
C LEU A 70 6.87 16.68 -11.67
N VAL A 71 5.67 17.02 -12.13
CA VAL A 71 5.25 16.84 -13.53
C VAL A 71 5.21 18.14 -14.34
N GLU A 72 5.60 19.28 -13.76
CA GLU A 72 5.59 20.59 -14.42
C GLU A 72 6.42 20.58 -15.70
N ASN A 73 7.62 20.00 -15.64
CA ASN A 73 8.59 19.99 -16.72
C ASN A 73 8.54 18.73 -17.59
N LYS A 74 7.46 17.92 -17.48
CA LYS A 74 7.33 16.60 -18.11
C LYS A 74 7.62 16.60 -19.62
N ASP A 75 7.24 17.66 -20.32
CA ASP A 75 7.23 17.69 -21.79
C ASP A 75 8.65 17.66 -22.40
N LYS A 76 9.69 17.98 -21.61
CA LYS A 76 11.10 17.82 -22.01
C LYS A 76 11.53 16.35 -22.09
N HIS A 77 10.91 15.48 -21.31
CA HIS A 77 11.25 14.07 -21.15
C HIS A 77 9.97 13.20 -21.11
N LYS A 78 9.03 13.53 -22.01
CA LYS A 78 7.62 13.12 -21.93
C LYS A 78 7.44 11.61 -21.78
N SER A 79 8.09 10.82 -22.62
CA SER A 79 8.07 9.35 -22.62
C SER A 79 8.44 8.75 -21.25
N VAL A 80 9.51 9.23 -20.61
CA VAL A 80 9.95 8.73 -19.29
C VAL A 80 8.97 9.07 -18.18
N PHE A 81 8.42 10.29 -18.20
CA PHE A 81 7.36 10.70 -17.27
C PHE A 81 6.08 9.90 -17.47
N LEU A 82 5.66 9.64 -18.71
CA LEU A 82 4.51 8.79 -19.01
C LEU A 82 4.73 7.36 -18.48
N CYS A 83 5.91 6.78 -18.67
CA CYS A 83 6.25 5.46 -18.12
C CYS A 83 6.11 5.41 -16.59
N ALA A 84 6.77 6.33 -15.87
CA ALA A 84 6.73 6.37 -14.40
C ALA A 84 5.32 6.67 -13.84
N VAL A 85 4.58 7.58 -14.48
CA VAL A 85 3.21 7.94 -14.06
C VAL A 85 2.20 6.85 -14.41
N ASN A 86 2.40 6.11 -15.51
CA ASN A 86 1.54 4.98 -15.86
C ASN A 86 1.69 3.84 -14.85
N GLU A 87 2.93 3.49 -14.47
CA GLU A 87 3.18 2.49 -13.43
C GLU A 87 2.51 2.87 -12.10
N LEU A 88 2.64 4.14 -11.69
CA LEU A 88 1.94 4.66 -10.51
C LEU A 88 0.41 4.53 -10.67
N ARG A 89 -0.13 4.91 -11.83
CA ARG A 89 -1.57 4.87 -12.13
C ARG A 89 -2.14 3.45 -12.02
N GLU A 90 -1.48 2.44 -12.59
CA GLU A 90 -1.92 1.04 -12.49
C GLU A 90 -1.95 0.54 -11.03
N ARG A 91 -0.98 0.95 -10.22
CA ARG A 91 -0.97 0.65 -8.78
C ARG A 91 -2.09 1.38 -8.04
N LEU A 92 -2.35 2.66 -8.34
CA LEU A 92 -3.48 3.41 -7.77
C LEU A 92 -4.83 2.80 -8.15
N VAL A 93 -5.02 2.38 -9.40
CA VAL A 93 -6.23 1.68 -9.87
C VAL A 93 -6.39 0.36 -9.12
N THR A 94 -5.34 -0.46 -9.03
CA THR A 94 -5.32 -1.72 -8.28
C THR A 94 -5.72 -1.53 -6.82
N LEU A 95 -5.12 -0.54 -6.14
CA LEU A 95 -5.40 -0.23 -4.74
C LEU A 95 -6.85 0.25 -4.54
N LEU A 96 -7.34 1.14 -5.41
CA LEU A 96 -8.71 1.65 -5.34
C LEU A 96 -9.74 0.55 -5.65
N GLN A 97 -9.50 -0.31 -6.64
CA GLN A 97 -10.40 -1.42 -6.98
C GLN A 97 -10.60 -2.38 -5.81
N ARG A 98 -9.55 -2.71 -5.06
CA ARG A 98 -9.62 -3.60 -3.89
C ARG A 98 -10.68 -3.17 -2.86
N TYR A 99 -10.79 -1.88 -2.59
CA TYR A 99 -11.67 -1.34 -1.54
C TYR A 99 -12.95 -0.71 -2.09
N ILE A 100 -13.07 -0.53 -3.42
CA ILE A 100 -14.14 0.21 -4.07
C ILE A 100 -14.73 -0.61 -5.25
N LEU A 101 -14.90 -1.91 -5.02
CA LEU A 101 -15.44 -2.93 -5.94
C LEU A 101 -16.74 -2.57 -6.70
N HIS A 102 -17.48 -1.54 -6.25
CA HIS A 102 -18.79 -1.16 -6.81
C HIS A 102 -18.97 0.34 -7.14
N THR A 103 -17.93 1.20 -7.08
CA THR A 103 -18.06 2.60 -7.57
C THR A 103 -16.98 3.07 -8.54
N MET A 104 -15.96 2.24 -8.80
CA MET A 104 -15.12 2.39 -9.99
C MET A 104 -15.85 1.67 -11.12
N VAL A 105 -16.53 2.42 -11.99
CA VAL A 105 -17.13 1.83 -13.19
C VAL A 105 -16.00 1.29 -14.06
N LYS A 106 -16.14 0.09 -14.63
CA LYS A 106 -15.26 -0.39 -15.71
C LYS A 106 -15.61 0.37 -16.97
N GLU A 107 -15.15 1.61 -17.05
CA GLU A 107 -15.36 2.48 -18.20
C GLU A 107 -14.25 2.23 -19.22
N ASP A 108 -14.63 1.89 -20.46
CA ASP A 108 -13.69 1.58 -21.53
C ASP A 108 -12.77 2.77 -21.88
N PHE A 109 -13.14 4.01 -21.53
CA PHE A 109 -12.26 5.19 -21.65
C PHE A 109 -11.04 5.15 -20.72
N LEU A 110 -11.02 4.28 -19.70
CA LEU A 110 -9.82 4.05 -18.87
C LEU A 110 -8.88 3.00 -19.46
N TYR A 111 -9.30 2.26 -20.50
CA TYR A 111 -8.43 1.30 -21.17
C TYR A 111 -7.39 2.05 -22.01
N LYS A 112 -7.84 2.84 -22.99
CA LYS A 112 -7.03 3.76 -23.79
C LYS A 112 -6.93 5.13 -23.13
N HIS A 113 -5.78 5.47 -22.57
CA HIS A 113 -5.64 6.61 -21.65
C HIS A 113 -4.26 7.30 -21.68
N ILE A 114 -3.35 6.88 -22.55
CA ILE A 114 -1.98 7.40 -22.65
C ILE A 114 -1.79 8.04 -24.03
N VAL A 115 -1.29 9.27 -24.08
CA VAL A 115 -1.02 10.01 -25.33
C VAL A 115 0.48 10.32 -25.38
N CYS A 116 1.26 9.41 -25.98
CA CYS A 116 2.71 9.53 -26.07
C CYS A 116 3.15 10.49 -27.20
N CYS A 117 3.11 10.02 -28.44
CA CYS A 117 3.47 10.76 -29.64
C CYS A 117 2.24 11.36 -30.35
N GLY A 118 2.45 12.35 -31.23
CA GLY A 118 1.43 12.83 -32.18
C GLY A 118 0.64 14.10 -31.79
N GLY A 119 0.82 14.66 -30.59
CA GLY A 119 0.17 15.91 -30.19
C GLY A 119 -1.28 15.74 -29.75
N GLU A 120 -2.11 16.78 -29.96
CA GLU A 120 -3.51 16.84 -29.49
C GLU A 120 -4.48 15.94 -30.28
N ASP A 121 -4.17 15.67 -31.56
CA ASP A 121 -4.98 14.81 -32.45
C ASP A 121 -4.62 13.31 -32.34
N ALA A 122 -3.70 12.94 -31.44
CA ALA A 122 -3.25 11.55 -31.28
C ALA A 122 -4.29 10.70 -30.54
N GLU A 123 -4.57 9.51 -31.07
CA GLU A 123 -5.43 8.54 -30.38
C GLU A 123 -4.74 8.06 -29.10
N ALA A 124 -5.48 8.07 -27.98
CA ALA A 124 -4.98 7.50 -26.73
C ALA A 124 -4.77 5.99 -26.89
N ILE A 125 -3.64 5.50 -26.39
CA ILE A 125 -3.28 4.08 -26.37
C ILE A 125 -3.42 3.51 -24.96
N ASN A 126 -3.51 2.18 -24.87
CA ASN A 126 -3.58 1.44 -23.62
C ASN A 126 -2.18 1.14 -23.05
N THR A 127 -2.10 0.54 -21.85
CA THR A 127 -0.83 0.24 -21.18
C THR A 127 0.07 -0.71 -21.97
N GLU A 128 -0.50 -1.74 -22.62
CA GLU A 128 0.25 -2.73 -23.41
C GLU A 128 0.78 -2.09 -24.70
N GLU A 129 -0.08 -1.36 -25.43
CA GLU A 129 0.29 -0.58 -26.61
C GLU A 129 1.37 0.47 -26.29
N PHE A 130 1.32 1.09 -25.12
CA PHE A 130 2.33 2.06 -24.68
C PHE A 130 3.66 1.41 -24.32
N GLU A 131 3.67 0.26 -23.64
CA GLU A 131 4.90 -0.46 -23.28
C GLU A 131 5.66 -0.91 -24.54
N GLU A 132 4.95 -1.47 -25.53
CA GLU A 132 5.52 -1.82 -26.83
C GLU A 132 6.09 -0.58 -27.55
N HIS A 133 5.30 0.49 -27.65
CA HIS A 133 5.72 1.75 -28.28
C HIS A 133 6.94 2.38 -27.57
N TYR A 134 6.95 2.41 -26.24
CA TYR A 134 8.07 2.93 -25.45
C TYR A 134 9.32 2.09 -25.69
N GLN A 135 9.19 0.76 -25.71
CA GLN A 135 10.32 -0.13 -25.92
C GLN A 135 10.92 0.00 -27.33
N GLU A 136 10.10 0.20 -28.37
CA GLU A 136 10.56 0.36 -29.75
C GLU A 136 11.11 1.77 -30.07
N VAL A 137 10.51 2.83 -29.52
CA VAL A 137 10.78 4.21 -29.95
C VAL A 137 11.63 5.00 -28.95
N HIS A 138 11.51 4.72 -27.65
CA HIS A 138 12.04 5.58 -26.57
C HIS A 138 13.10 4.91 -25.69
N SER A 139 13.09 3.58 -25.53
CA SER A 139 13.94 2.88 -24.56
C SER A 139 15.43 3.21 -24.66
N GLU A 140 16.00 3.31 -25.87
CA GLU A 140 17.41 3.63 -26.07
C GLU A 140 17.74 5.13 -26.00
N SER A 141 16.80 6.04 -26.34
CA SER A 141 17.02 7.48 -26.11
C SER A 141 16.96 7.83 -24.64
N ASP A 142 16.10 7.13 -23.89
CA ASP A 142 15.71 7.50 -22.54
C ASP A 142 16.55 6.80 -21.46
N LYS A 143 17.33 5.79 -21.86
CA LYS A 143 18.25 4.99 -21.02
C LYS A 143 19.23 5.80 -20.17
N ALA A 144 19.63 6.98 -20.65
CA ALA A 144 20.55 7.88 -19.97
C ALA A 144 19.85 9.00 -19.17
N ILE A 145 18.51 9.09 -19.25
CA ILE A 145 17.72 10.11 -18.57
C ILE A 145 17.50 9.69 -17.12
N SER A 146 18.18 10.38 -16.21
CA SER A 146 17.94 10.30 -14.77
C SER A 146 17.54 11.69 -14.27
N LEU A 147 16.38 11.76 -13.63
CA LEU A 147 15.76 12.98 -13.12
C LEU A 147 15.27 12.70 -11.68
N PRO A 148 15.63 13.51 -10.68
CA PRO A 148 15.19 13.32 -9.30
C PRO A 148 13.66 13.23 -9.16
N GLU A 149 12.92 13.94 -10.01
CA GLU A 149 11.46 13.97 -10.03
C GLU A 149 10.86 12.59 -10.36
N LEU A 150 11.52 11.82 -11.24
CA LEU A 150 11.10 10.45 -11.57
C LEU A 150 11.35 9.50 -10.40
N ASP A 151 12.42 9.73 -9.62
CA ASP A 151 12.77 8.88 -8.49
C ASP A 151 11.80 9.09 -7.31
N GLU A 152 11.31 10.31 -7.09
CA GLU A 152 10.19 10.59 -6.16
C GLU A 152 8.88 9.89 -6.61
N ILE A 153 8.55 9.93 -7.90
CA ILE A 153 7.38 9.22 -8.46
C ILE A 153 7.52 7.70 -8.27
N ARG A 154 8.71 7.14 -8.55
CA ARG A 154 9.02 5.71 -8.36
C ARG A 154 9.01 5.29 -6.89
N ALA A 155 9.55 6.12 -5.99
CA ALA A 155 9.54 5.88 -4.55
C ALA A 155 8.10 5.82 -4.02
N TYR A 156 7.26 6.79 -4.37
CA TYR A 156 5.86 6.75 -3.99
C TYR A 156 5.09 5.60 -4.66
N SER A 157 5.40 5.28 -5.92
CA SER A 157 4.88 4.09 -6.61
C SER A 157 5.23 2.81 -5.83
N ALA A 158 6.45 2.68 -5.31
CA ALA A 158 6.88 1.58 -4.44
C ALA A 158 6.10 1.55 -3.12
N GLU A 159 5.88 2.69 -2.46
CA GLU A 159 5.02 2.77 -1.26
C GLU A 159 3.57 2.33 -1.53
N VAL A 160 2.98 2.71 -2.67
CA VAL A 160 1.65 2.22 -3.07
C VAL A 160 1.65 0.69 -3.23
N LYS A 161 2.71 0.10 -3.81
CA LYS A 161 2.85 -1.37 -3.91
C LYS A 161 3.03 -2.02 -2.53
N THR A 162 3.86 -1.47 -1.66
CA THR A 162 4.02 -1.93 -0.27
C THR A 162 2.69 -1.88 0.48
N TYR A 163 1.86 -0.86 0.23
CA TYR A 163 0.51 -0.77 0.80
C TYR A 163 -0.50 -1.73 0.15
N ILE A 164 -0.36 -2.05 -1.14
CA ILE A 164 -1.09 -3.14 -1.79
C ILE A 164 -0.69 -4.49 -1.15
N GLU A 165 0.55 -4.72 -0.78
CA GLU A 165 0.97 -6.02 -0.22
C GLU A 165 0.61 -6.15 1.28
N LEU A 166 0.81 -5.07 2.07
CA LEU A 166 0.75 -5.12 3.53
C LEU A 166 -0.43 -4.34 4.15
N GLY A 167 -1.08 -3.46 3.38
CA GLY A 167 -2.20 -2.63 3.82
C GLY A 167 -3.50 -3.44 3.96
N LYS A 168 -4.16 -3.33 5.12
CA LYS A 168 -5.39 -4.06 5.45
C LYS A 168 -6.60 -3.18 5.73
N ALA A 169 -6.43 -1.86 5.82
CA ALA A 169 -7.50 -0.89 6.07
C ALA A 169 -7.45 0.27 5.08
N MET A 170 -8.58 0.95 4.90
CA MET A 170 -8.66 2.22 4.18
C MET A 170 -9.76 3.09 4.82
N ASN A 171 -9.55 4.41 4.85
CA ASN A 171 -10.56 5.37 5.29
C ASN A 171 -10.99 6.28 4.13
N ASN A 172 -12.03 7.09 4.35
CA ASN A 172 -12.56 8.01 3.34
C ASN A 172 -11.53 9.05 2.89
N ASP A 173 -10.66 9.50 3.79
CA ASP A 173 -9.61 10.47 3.47
C ASP A 173 -8.59 9.88 2.50
N LEU A 174 -8.13 8.65 2.74
CA LEU A 174 -7.22 7.95 1.83
C LEU A 174 -7.90 7.64 0.49
N ILE A 175 -9.17 7.21 0.50
CA ILE A 175 -9.97 7.04 -0.73
C ILE A 175 -9.99 8.35 -1.55
N PHE A 176 -10.25 9.48 -0.90
CA PHE A 176 -10.32 10.78 -1.56
C PHE A 176 -8.96 11.21 -2.12
N SER A 177 -7.89 11.05 -1.33
CA SER A 177 -6.52 11.39 -1.73
C SER A 177 -6.05 10.53 -2.91
N LEU A 178 -6.25 9.20 -2.87
CA LEU A 178 -5.92 8.30 -3.98
C LEU A 178 -6.76 8.61 -5.24
N LYS A 179 -8.07 8.91 -5.11
CA LYS A 179 -8.91 9.36 -6.25
C LYS A 179 -8.49 10.73 -6.80
N ARG A 180 -7.95 11.62 -5.97
CA ARG A 180 -7.38 12.91 -6.44
C ARG A 180 -6.09 12.65 -7.23
N LEU A 181 -5.21 11.80 -6.72
CA LEU A 181 -3.95 11.47 -7.36
C LEU A 181 -4.17 10.75 -8.70
N LEU A 182 -5.05 9.74 -8.73
CA LEU A 182 -5.41 9.04 -9.98
C LEU A 182 -5.93 10.00 -11.06
N ARG A 183 -6.76 10.99 -10.70
CA ARG A 183 -7.20 12.02 -11.66
C ARG A 183 -6.04 12.86 -12.19
N LYS A 184 -5.13 13.30 -11.33
CA LYS A 184 -3.91 14.02 -11.75
C LYS A 184 -3.04 13.16 -12.68
N SER A 185 -2.85 11.88 -12.36
CA SER A 185 -2.10 10.92 -13.19
C SER A 185 -2.75 10.70 -14.55
N ASN A 186 -4.08 10.54 -14.61
CA ASN A 186 -4.81 10.46 -15.89
C ASN A 186 -4.67 11.75 -16.71
N SER A 187 -4.68 12.94 -16.09
CA SER A 187 -4.44 14.22 -16.79
C SER A 187 -3.02 14.30 -17.38
N VAL A 188 -1.99 13.82 -16.67
CA VAL A 188 -0.63 13.70 -17.20
C VAL A 188 -0.60 12.76 -18.40
N LEU A 189 -1.18 11.57 -18.28
CA LEU A 189 -1.12 10.52 -19.28
C LEU A 189 -1.88 10.88 -20.56
N ALA A 190 -3.05 11.52 -20.44
CA ALA A 190 -3.83 12.01 -21.58
C ALA A 190 -3.25 13.28 -22.24
N GLY A 191 -2.17 13.86 -21.69
CA GLY A 191 -1.65 15.16 -22.15
C GLY A 191 -2.50 16.38 -21.73
N HIS A 192 -3.58 16.18 -20.99
CA HIS A 192 -4.52 17.21 -20.54
C HIS A 192 -4.02 17.96 -19.29
N LEU A 193 -2.88 18.65 -19.39
CA LEU A 193 -2.36 19.58 -18.39
C LEU A 193 -1.94 20.89 -19.07
N GLY A 194 -2.90 21.83 -19.18
CA GLY A 194 -2.77 23.13 -19.83
C GLY A 194 -4.12 23.64 -20.30
#